data_AF-A0A1G3ALF5-F1
#
_entry.id   AF-A0A1G3ALF5-F1
#
_cell.length_a   1.000
_cell.length_b   1.000
_cell.length_c   1.000
_cell.angle_alpha   90.00
_cell.angle_beta   90.00
_cell.angle_gamma   90.00
#
_symmetry.space_group_name_H-M   'P 1'
#
loop_
_entity.id
_entity.type
_entity.pdbx_description
1 polymer ?
#
loop_
_entity_poly.entity_id
_entity_poly.type
_entity_poly.pdbx_seq_one_letter_code
_entity_poly.pdbx_strand_id
1 'polypeptide(L)'
;MRPNNASSVEELQVAGRFESLRRILLSSQYADHLEKPLAYWAVPSDRRLPLAFLGRTLDDLLNKPFAELSSTPGIGQKKIHSLVKLLSRAANTDPSELPVDLDLTPTDGKSSSAAGYPLGGGPNGFDPSTVSEVVWARWRTTVVERGLGREALGRFAPTLKNMTRVIWNAPLETYTSATLAEIRTMKTHGEKRVRAILEVFYSIHCLVAEMGHQEHLVVRIAPRLIDEVETWIGRALQTPGVPGTAEIAERFVHPLLAQVRLDATRQIAKLAEYRLGINEPATSVRQVARALGLTRARVYQLLNEINDIMSVRWPLGRHQVYELREKLRTEIAQTENPPDLTQFFAAVELFYPGNRRGAAGPLEPAAELVELQRCQMTLHDSGRNSV
;
A
#
# COMPACT_ATOMS: atom_id res chain seq x y z
N MET A 1 -45.91 30.52 28.73
CA MET A 1 -45.52 29.22 28.15
C MET A 1 -45.50 29.40 26.63
N ARG A 2 -44.35 29.69 26.03
CA ARG A 2 -44.25 29.90 24.57
C ARG A 2 -44.18 28.51 23.90
N PRO A 3 -45.00 28.21 22.88
CA PRO A 3 -44.89 26.94 22.17
C PRO A 3 -43.56 26.92 21.41
N ASN A 4 -42.84 25.81 21.54
CA ASN A 4 -41.53 25.59 20.96
C ASN A 4 -41.66 25.29 19.46
N ASN A 5 -42.10 26.27 18.67
CA ASN A 5 -42.39 26.09 17.24
C ASN A 5 -41.16 25.67 16.41
N ALA A 6 -39.94 25.92 16.91
CA ALA A 6 -38.72 25.48 16.25
C ALA A 6 -38.53 23.96 16.33
N SER A 7 -38.85 23.32 17.47
CA SER A 7 -38.70 21.87 17.62
C SER A 7 -39.72 21.08 16.80
N SER A 8 -40.95 21.60 16.66
CA SER A 8 -41.98 20.93 15.84
C SER A 8 -41.69 21.00 14.34
N VAL A 9 -41.11 22.11 13.86
CA VAL A 9 -40.69 22.23 12.45
C VAL A 9 -39.48 21.33 12.14
N GLU A 10 -38.50 21.27 13.03
CA GLU A 10 -37.37 20.35 12.87
C GLU A 10 -37.82 18.87 12.89
N GLU A 11 -38.72 18.49 13.80
CA GLU A 11 -39.29 17.15 13.84
C GLU A 11 -40.05 16.79 12.56
N LEU A 12 -40.86 17.72 12.03
CA LEU A 12 -41.56 17.54 10.75
C LEU A 12 -40.60 17.37 9.57
N GLN A 13 -39.50 18.12 9.54
CA GLN A 13 -38.47 17.98 8.49
C GLN A 13 -37.77 16.62 8.56
N VAL A 14 -37.45 16.16 9.76
CA VAL A 14 -36.79 14.87 9.98
C VAL A 14 -37.73 13.71 9.64
N ALA A 15 -39.00 13.79 10.02
CA ALA A 15 -40.04 12.84 9.64
C ALA A 15 -40.23 12.80 8.11
N GLY A 16 -40.30 13.97 7.46
CA GLY A 16 -40.41 14.05 5.99
C GLY A 16 -39.21 13.46 5.25
N ARG A 17 -38.00 13.68 5.78
CA ARG A 17 -36.77 13.04 5.25
C ARG A 17 -36.79 11.53 5.44
N PHE A 18 -37.22 11.05 6.61
CA PHE A 18 -37.37 9.61 6.86
C PHE A 18 -38.35 8.97 5.88
N GLU A 19 -39.55 9.52 5.69
CA GLU A 19 -40.55 8.96 4.77
C GLU A 19 -40.08 9.00 3.30
N SER A 20 -39.32 10.03 2.92
CA SER A 20 -38.71 10.10 1.59
C SER A 20 -37.68 9.00 1.37
N LEU A 21 -36.78 8.80 2.34
CA LEU A 21 -35.77 7.74 2.30
C LEU A 21 -36.40 6.35 2.37
N ARG A 22 -37.45 6.18 3.17
CA ARG A 22 -38.24 4.96 3.26
C ARG A 22 -38.82 4.58 1.89
N ARG A 23 -39.42 5.53 1.17
CA ARG A 23 -39.97 5.29 -0.17
C ARG A 23 -38.89 4.87 -1.16
N ILE A 24 -37.70 5.47 -1.08
CA ILE A 24 -36.55 5.12 -1.93
C ILE A 24 -36.09 3.70 -1.60
N LEU A 25 -35.78 3.43 -0.34
CA LEU A 25 -35.20 2.15 0.10
C LEU A 25 -36.15 0.96 0.04
N LEU A 26 -37.47 1.18 0.08
CA LEU A 26 -38.46 0.10 -0.13
C LEU A 26 -38.75 -0.17 -1.62
N SER A 27 -38.14 0.58 -2.55
CA SER A 27 -38.27 0.29 -3.97
C SER A 27 -37.48 -0.98 -4.33
N SER A 28 -37.99 -1.73 -5.32
CA SER A 28 -37.44 -3.03 -5.73
C SER A 28 -35.93 -3.05 -6.00
N GLN A 29 -35.35 -1.93 -6.41
CA GLN A 29 -33.91 -1.83 -6.67
C GLN A 29 -33.05 -1.98 -5.40
N TYR A 30 -33.57 -1.69 -4.20
CA TYR A 30 -32.83 -1.78 -2.93
C TYR A 30 -33.16 -3.03 -2.11
N ALA A 31 -33.71 -4.08 -2.72
CA ALA A 31 -34.11 -5.30 -2.02
C ALA A 31 -32.96 -5.88 -1.16
N ASP A 32 -31.74 -5.91 -1.69
CA ASP A 32 -30.56 -6.43 -0.98
C ASP A 32 -30.15 -5.56 0.22
N HIS A 33 -30.45 -4.25 0.20
CA HIS A 33 -30.22 -3.37 1.35
C HIS A 33 -31.15 -3.70 2.52
N LEU A 34 -32.35 -4.20 2.24
CA LEU A 34 -33.37 -4.47 3.25
C LEU A 34 -32.94 -5.55 4.24
N GLU A 35 -32.11 -6.49 3.80
CA GLU A 35 -31.59 -7.60 4.61
C GLU A 35 -30.41 -7.19 5.51
N LYS A 36 -29.70 -6.10 5.19
CA LYS A 36 -28.51 -5.69 5.95
C LYS A 36 -28.90 -4.90 7.21
N PRO A 37 -28.17 -5.08 8.33
CA PRO A 37 -28.41 -4.31 9.55
C PRO A 37 -28.02 -2.84 9.39
N LEU A 38 -28.70 -1.93 10.09
CA LEU A 38 -28.41 -0.49 10.05
C LEU A 38 -26.93 -0.16 10.35
N ALA A 39 -26.28 -0.95 11.20
CA ALA A 39 -24.86 -0.83 11.53
C ALA A 39 -23.93 -0.93 10.31
N TYR A 40 -24.37 -1.55 9.22
CA TYR A 40 -23.58 -1.75 8.00
C TYR A 40 -23.12 -0.41 7.37
N TRP A 41 -23.92 0.65 7.52
CA TRP A 41 -23.61 2.00 7.04
C TRP A 41 -23.02 2.93 8.11
N ALA A 42 -22.80 2.44 9.34
CA ALA A 42 -22.19 3.21 10.41
C ALA A 42 -20.67 3.32 10.21
N VAL A 43 -20.10 4.46 10.60
CA VAL A 43 -18.65 4.70 10.58
C VAL A 43 -18.14 5.10 11.97
N PRO A 44 -16.85 4.86 12.31
CA PRO A 44 -16.32 5.15 13.66
C PRO A 44 -16.47 6.61 14.12
N SER A 45 -16.52 7.56 13.19
CA SER A 45 -16.70 8.98 13.49
C SER A 45 -18.15 9.35 13.82
N ASP A 46 -19.12 8.45 13.61
CA ASP A 46 -20.52 8.73 13.92
C ASP A 46 -20.73 8.82 15.43
N ARG A 47 -21.22 9.98 15.86
CA ARG A 47 -21.59 10.24 17.26
C ARG A 47 -23.09 10.02 17.43
N ARG A 48 -23.49 9.61 18.64
CA ARG A 48 -24.90 9.45 19.04
C ARG A 48 -25.65 8.43 18.19
N LEU A 49 -24.98 7.30 17.89
CA LEU A 49 -25.59 6.20 17.16
C LEU A 49 -26.83 5.65 17.91
N PRO A 50 -27.91 5.30 17.19
CA PRO A 50 -29.10 4.71 17.76
C PRO A 50 -28.84 3.22 18.06
N LEU A 51 -28.15 2.92 19.17
CA LEU A 51 -27.73 1.55 19.52
C LEU A 51 -28.87 0.51 19.46
N ALA A 52 -30.10 0.90 19.83
CA ALA A 52 -31.28 0.02 19.79
C ALA A 52 -31.68 -0.42 18.37
N PHE A 53 -31.21 0.30 17.34
CA PHE A 53 -31.53 0.06 15.93
C PHE A 53 -30.37 -0.50 15.14
N LEU A 54 -29.12 -0.38 15.62
CA LEU A 54 -27.94 -0.76 14.85
C LEU A 54 -27.93 -2.23 14.41
N GLY A 55 -28.40 -3.14 15.26
CA GLY A 55 -28.46 -4.57 14.94
C GLY A 55 -29.72 -5.00 14.16
N ARG A 56 -30.66 -4.09 13.90
CA ARG A 56 -31.90 -4.38 13.16
C ARG A 56 -31.69 -4.17 11.67
N THR A 57 -32.34 -5.00 10.85
CA THR A 57 -32.32 -4.89 9.40
C THR A 57 -33.03 -3.61 8.94
N LEU A 58 -32.70 -3.13 7.74
CA LEU A 58 -33.44 -1.99 7.19
C LEU A 58 -34.91 -2.32 6.97
N ASP A 59 -35.25 -3.55 6.60
CA ASP A 59 -36.66 -3.97 6.47
C ASP A 59 -37.45 -3.77 7.77
N ASP A 60 -36.95 -4.27 8.90
CA ASP A 60 -37.63 -4.14 10.20
C ASP A 60 -37.76 -2.67 10.64
N LEU A 61 -36.78 -1.83 10.30
CA LEU A 61 -36.81 -0.42 10.63
C LEU A 61 -37.73 0.39 9.72
N LEU A 62 -37.72 0.12 8.42
CA LEU A 62 -38.50 0.86 7.43
C LEU A 62 -39.97 0.43 7.40
N ASN A 63 -40.32 -0.75 7.92
CA ASN A 63 -41.71 -1.14 8.07
C ASN A 63 -42.41 -0.49 9.28
N LYS A 64 -41.65 0.13 10.19
CA LYS A 64 -42.19 0.84 11.36
C LYS A 64 -42.50 2.32 11.05
N PRO A 65 -43.65 2.86 11.50
CA PRO A 65 -43.93 4.29 11.40
C PRO A 65 -42.90 5.14 12.16
N PHE A 66 -42.58 6.33 11.63
CA PHE A 66 -41.64 7.26 12.27
C PHE A 66 -41.97 7.56 13.74
N ALA A 67 -43.27 7.70 14.06
CA ALA A 67 -43.73 7.96 15.42
C ALA A 67 -43.34 6.86 16.41
N GLU A 68 -43.40 5.60 16.00
CA GLU A 68 -43.03 4.44 16.81
C GLU A 68 -41.51 4.38 17.04
N LEU A 69 -40.72 4.62 15.99
CA LEU A 69 -39.26 4.71 16.10
C LEU A 69 -38.81 5.86 17.02
N SER A 70 -39.47 7.02 16.91
CA SER A 70 -39.17 8.20 17.73
C SER A 70 -39.53 8.01 19.21
N SER A 71 -40.48 7.13 19.50
CA SER A 71 -40.95 6.83 20.87
C SER A 71 -40.17 5.68 21.52
N THR A 72 -39.17 5.10 20.84
CA THR A 72 -38.35 4.02 21.39
C THR A 72 -37.53 4.53 22.60
N PRO A 73 -37.58 3.86 23.77
CA PRO A 73 -36.83 4.26 24.95
C PRO A 73 -35.33 4.44 24.67
N GLY A 74 -34.77 5.58 25.07
CA GLY A 74 -33.36 5.91 24.85
C GLY A 74 -33.03 6.41 23.43
N ILE A 75 -34.02 6.60 22.55
CA ILE A 75 -33.87 7.22 21.22
C ILE A 75 -34.45 8.64 21.27
N GLY A 76 -33.58 9.64 21.51
CA GLY A 76 -33.96 11.06 21.43
C GLY A 76 -33.68 11.66 20.05
N GLN A 77 -34.07 12.93 19.86
CA GLN A 77 -33.94 13.65 18.58
C GLN A 77 -32.56 13.52 17.90
N LYS A 78 -31.49 13.67 18.68
CA LYS A 78 -30.11 13.54 18.16
C LYS A 78 -29.78 12.15 17.60
N LYS A 79 -30.38 11.09 18.15
CA LYS A 79 -30.23 9.72 17.67
C LYS A 79 -31.11 9.44 16.45
N ILE A 80 -32.30 10.06 16.37
CA ILE A 80 -33.15 10.04 15.17
C ILE A 80 -32.46 10.72 13.99
N HIS A 81 -31.80 11.86 14.19
CA HIS A 81 -30.97 12.46 13.14
C HIS A 81 -29.85 11.53 12.68
N SER A 82 -29.24 10.79 13.60
CA SER A 82 -28.23 9.78 13.25
C SER A 82 -28.85 8.62 12.46
N LEU A 83 -30.05 8.16 12.80
CA LEU A 83 -30.78 7.15 12.02
C LEU A 83 -31.03 7.63 10.59
N VAL A 84 -31.60 8.83 10.41
CA VAL A 84 -31.86 9.41 9.08
C VAL A 84 -30.57 9.61 8.28
N LYS A 85 -29.46 9.97 8.94
CA LYS A 85 -28.13 10.05 8.31
C LYS A 85 -27.66 8.69 7.79
N LEU A 86 -27.84 7.62 8.57
CA LEU A 86 -27.47 6.25 8.15
C LEU A 86 -28.35 5.76 7.00
N LEU A 87 -29.67 6.01 7.06
CA LEU A 87 -30.60 5.69 5.97
C LEU A 87 -30.27 6.47 4.69
N SER A 88 -29.85 7.72 4.82
CA SER A 88 -29.39 8.50 3.66
C SER A 88 -28.13 7.90 3.03
N ARG A 89 -27.18 7.38 3.83
CA ARG A 89 -26.03 6.64 3.28
C ARG A 89 -26.44 5.35 2.60
N ALA A 90 -27.42 4.63 3.16
CA ALA A 90 -27.97 3.44 2.53
C ALA A 90 -28.60 3.75 1.17
N ALA A 91 -29.39 4.82 1.07
CA ALA A 91 -30.03 5.23 -0.18
C ALA A 91 -29.03 5.69 -1.24
N ASN A 92 -27.89 6.26 -0.81
CA ASN A 92 -26.80 6.67 -1.70
C ASN A 92 -25.80 5.54 -2.04
N THR A 93 -26.00 4.34 -1.49
CA THR A 93 -25.21 3.15 -1.84
C THR A 93 -25.90 2.45 -3.00
N ASP A 94 -25.22 2.25 -4.12
CA ASP A 94 -25.76 1.52 -5.27
C ASP A 94 -26.03 0.05 -4.89
N PRO A 95 -27.21 -0.53 -5.22
CA PRO A 95 -27.51 -1.96 -5.01
C PRO A 95 -26.46 -2.92 -5.53
N SER A 96 -25.84 -2.62 -6.67
CA SER A 96 -24.77 -3.43 -7.24
C SER A 96 -23.46 -3.39 -6.44
N GLU A 97 -23.32 -2.44 -5.49
CA GLU A 97 -22.15 -2.31 -4.61
C GLU A 97 -22.30 -3.10 -3.29
N LEU A 98 -23.46 -3.69 -3.02
CA LEU A 98 -23.62 -4.60 -1.90
C LEU A 98 -23.02 -5.97 -2.24
N PRO A 99 -22.18 -6.55 -1.37
CA PRO A 99 -21.73 -7.92 -1.58
C PRO A 99 -22.94 -8.85 -1.47
N VAL A 100 -23.31 -9.42 -2.62
CA VAL A 100 -23.98 -10.73 -2.70
C VAL A 100 -23.05 -11.69 -1.96
N ASP A 101 -23.58 -12.44 -0.99
CA ASP A 101 -22.79 -13.49 -0.34
C ASP A 101 -22.11 -14.31 -1.43
N LEU A 102 -20.77 -14.36 -1.38
CA LEU A 102 -19.90 -14.84 -2.44
C LEU A 102 -20.18 -16.32 -2.76
N ASP A 103 -21.15 -16.58 -3.62
CA ASP A 103 -21.17 -17.74 -4.49
C ASP A 103 -20.66 -17.30 -5.87
N LEU A 104 -19.56 -17.95 -6.24
CA LEU A 104 -18.81 -17.77 -7.48
C LEU A 104 -19.72 -17.93 -8.70
N THR A 105 -19.98 -16.87 -9.46
CA THR A 105 -20.07 -16.92 -10.95
C THR A 105 -19.98 -15.51 -11.56
N PRO A 106 -19.32 -15.36 -12.72
CA PRO A 106 -19.18 -14.07 -13.39
C PRO A 106 -20.38 -13.78 -14.29
N THR A 107 -20.94 -12.57 -14.24
CA THR A 107 -21.81 -12.07 -15.32
C THR A 107 -21.61 -10.57 -15.60
N ASP A 108 -21.25 -10.33 -16.86
CA ASP A 108 -21.35 -9.16 -17.72
C ASP A 108 -21.88 -7.83 -17.19
N GLY A 109 -20.97 -6.83 -17.23
CA GLY A 109 -21.09 -5.69 -18.11
C GLY A 109 -22.37 -4.85 -18.04
N LYS A 110 -22.40 -3.87 -17.13
CA LYS A 110 -23.03 -2.55 -17.34
C LYS A 110 -22.39 -1.50 -16.46
N SER A 111 -21.55 -0.68 -17.07
CA SER A 111 -20.97 0.52 -16.48
C SER A 111 -22.07 1.54 -16.17
N SER A 112 -22.22 1.89 -14.90
CA SER A 112 -23.01 3.05 -14.47
C SER A 112 -22.08 4.02 -13.76
N SER A 113 -21.91 5.19 -14.36
CA SER A 113 -21.12 6.31 -13.84
C SER A 113 -21.76 6.84 -12.56
N ALA A 114 -21.02 6.84 -11.45
CA ALA A 114 -21.44 7.49 -10.21
C ALA A 114 -20.35 8.48 -9.74
N ALA A 115 -20.72 9.77 -9.83
CA ALA A 115 -20.29 10.92 -9.05
C ALA A 115 -18.81 11.02 -8.62
N GLY A 116 -18.11 11.99 -9.21
CA GLY A 116 -16.71 12.32 -8.95
C GLY A 116 -16.35 12.43 -7.47
N TYR A 117 -15.44 11.56 -7.04
CA TYR A 117 -14.63 11.78 -5.86
C TYR A 117 -13.52 12.77 -6.21
N PRO A 118 -13.16 13.72 -5.33
CA PRO A 118 -12.11 14.68 -5.61
C PRO A 118 -10.77 13.95 -5.81
N LEU A 119 -10.31 13.88 -7.06
CA LEU A 119 -8.91 13.65 -7.41
C LEU A 119 -8.11 14.86 -6.91
N GLY A 120 -7.70 14.84 -5.64
CA GLY A 120 -6.94 15.94 -5.07
C GLY A 120 -6.75 15.85 -3.57
N GLY A 121 -5.71 15.14 -3.14
CA GLY A 121 -5.20 15.24 -1.77
C GLY A 121 -3.81 14.64 -1.70
N GLY A 122 -2.81 15.48 -1.42
CA GLY A 122 -1.45 15.05 -1.11
C GLY A 122 -1.37 14.13 0.13
N PRO A 123 -0.20 13.99 0.79
CA PRO A 123 0.15 12.87 1.67
C PRO A 123 -0.71 12.62 2.94
N ASN A 124 -1.84 13.29 3.12
CA ASN A 124 -2.73 13.21 4.29
C ASN A 124 -4.23 13.07 3.95
N GLY A 125 -4.60 12.64 2.73
CA GLY A 125 -6.01 12.58 2.31
C GLY A 125 -6.83 11.39 2.84
N PHE A 126 -6.21 10.36 3.41
CA PHE A 126 -6.91 9.17 3.86
C PHE A 126 -7.38 9.27 5.33
N ASP A 127 -8.69 9.23 5.55
CA ASP A 127 -9.31 9.15 6.89
C ASP A 127 -9.97 7.78 7.12
N PRO A 128 -9.36 6.88 7.94
CA PRO A 128 -9.91 5.56 8.23
C PRO A 128 -11.24 5.61 8.99
N SER A 129 -11.59 6.75 9.59
CA SER A 129 -12.84 6.93 10.34
C SER A 129 -14.06 7.15 9.45
N THR A 130 -13.85 7.30 8.14
CA THR A 130 -14.91 7.42 7.12
C THR A 130 -15.25 6.09 6.45
N VAL A 131 -14.48 5.03 6.71
CA VAL A 131 -14.64 3.73 6.08
C VAL A 131 -15.77 2.95 6.77
N SER A 132 -16.82 2.65 6.01
CA SER A 132 -17.90 1.72 6.37
C SER A 132 -17.64 0.31 5.80
N GLU A 133 -18.46 -0.68 6.20
CA GLU A 133 -18.38 -2.04 5.65
C GLU A 133 -18.66 -2.08 4.13
N VAL A 134 -19.60 -1.25 3.65
CA VAL A 134 -19.89 -1.09 2.21
C VAL A 134 -18.63 -0.67 1.45
N VAL A 135 -17.99 0.42 1.89
CA VAL A 135 -16.82 0.99 1.25
C VAL A 135 -15.67 -0.02 1.26
N TRP A 136 -15.51 -0.71 2.39
CA TRP A 136 -14.53 -1.77 2.51
C TRP A 136 -14.79 -2.95 1.56
N ALA A 137 -16.04 -3.43 1.46
CA ALA A 137 -16.43 -4.49 0.54
C ALA A 137 -16.17 -4.12 -0.93
N ARG A 138 -16.47 -2.88 -1.32
CA ARG A 138 -16.17 -2.36 -2.66
C ARG A 138 -14.68 -2.40 -2.96
N TRP A 139 -13.82 -1.95 -2.05
CA TRP A 139 -12.37 -1.98 -2.26
C TRP A 139 -11.83 -3.41 -2.35
N ARG A 140 -12.34 -4.34 -1.53
CA ARG A 140 -11.98 -5.76 -1.62
C ARG A 140 -12.36 -6.36 -2.98
N THR A 141 -13.56 -6.07 -3.45
CA THR A 141 -14.06 -6.52 -4.78
C THR A 141 -13.14 -6.02 -5.90
N THR A 142 -12.74 -4.75 -5.86
CA THR A 142 -11.79 -4.20 -6.84
C THR A 142 -10.44 -4.93 -6.83
N VAL A 143 -9.91 -5.33 -5.68
CA VAL A 143 -8.66 -6.11 -5.63
C VAL A 143 -8.83 -7.49 -6.26
N VAL A 144 -9.96 -8.16 -6.01
CA VAL A 144 -10.28 -9.49 -6.53
C VAL A 144 -10.47 -9.46 -8.05
N GLU A 145 -11.34 -8.58 -8.55
CA GLU A 145 -11.64 -8.44 -9.99
C GLU A 145 -10.42 -8.07 -10.83
N ARG A 146 -9.45 -7.37 -10.23
CA ARG A 146 -8.20 -6.98 -10.89
C ARG A 146 -7.08 -8.00 -10.75
N GLY A 147 -7.33 -9.14 -10.12
CA GLY A 147 -6.34 -10.21 -9.96
C GLY A 147 -5.14 -9.83 -9.09
N LEU A 148 -5.28 -8.81 -8.24
CA LEU A 148 -4.20 -8.29 -7.40
C LEU A 148 -4.04 -9.08 -6.09
N GLY A 149 -4.89 -10.07 -5.82
CA GLY A 149 -4.93 -10.82 -4.56
C GLY A 149 -3.59 -11.43 -4.13
N ARG A 150 -2.80 -11.96 -5.07
CA ARG A 150 -1.50 -12.61 -4.77
C ARG A 150 -0.35 -11.63 -4.53
N GLU A 151 -0.55 -10.35 -4.82
CA GLU A 151 0.48 -9.34 -4.64
C GLU A 151 0.65 -9.00 -3.16
N ALA A 152 1.91 -8.81 -2.74
CA ALA A 152 2.23 -8.46 -1.36
C ALA A 152 1.71 -7.06 -1.02
N LEU A 153 0.99 -6.92 0.09
CA LEU A 153 0.35 -5.66 0.48
C LEU A 153 1.38 -4.51 0.60
N GLY A 154 2.56 -4.79 1.15
CA GLY A 154 3.63 -3.81 1.31
C GLY A 154 4.10 -3.19 -0.01
N ARG A 155 3.91 -3.86 -1.14
CA ARG A 155 4.26 -3.33 -2.47
C ARG A 155 3.52 -2.03 -2.76
N PHE A 156 2.25 -1.94 -2.34
CA PHE A 156 1.35 -0.82 -2.63
C PHE A 156 1.22 0.20 -1.49
N ALA A 157 1.82 -0.08 -0.33
CA ALA A 157 1.75 0.83 0.81
C ALA A 157 2.43 2.18 0.48
N PRO A 158 1.90 3.33 0.94
CA PRO A 158 2.62 4.61 0.79
C PRO A 158 3.98 4.60 1.51
N THR A 159 4.07 3.87 2.62
CA THR A 159 5.31 3.63 3.37
C THR A 159 5.21 2.33 4.16
N LEU A 160 6.33 1.61 4.28
CA LEU A 160 6.43 0.39 5.09
C LEU A 160 6.57 0.66 6.60
N LYS A 161 6.90 1.89 7.01
CA LYS A 161 7.19 2.27 8.42
C LYS A 161 6.07 1.96 9.41
N ASN A 162 4.82 1.97 8.96
CA ASN A 162 3.63 1.85 9.80
C ASN A 162 3.16 0.40 9.97
N MET A 163 3.89 -0.56 9.42
CA MET A 163 3.51 -1.97 9.36
C MET A 163 4.66 -2.87 9.76
N THR A 164 4.34 -4.11 10.13
CA THR A 164 5.36 -5.14 10.38
C THR A 164 5.68 -5.89 9.10
N ARG A 165 6.86 -6.53 9.06
CA ARG A 165 7.28 -7.41 7.95
C ARG A 165 6.27 -8.50 7.61
N VAL A 166 5.54 -9.01 8.59
CA VAL A 166 4.47 -10.00 8.36
C VAL A 166 3.37 -9.41 7.49
N ILE A 167 2.95 -8.17 7.76
CA ILE A 167 1.92 -7.47 6.96
C ILE A 167 2.50 -7.03 5.62
N TRP A 168 3.78 -6.65 5.55
CA TRP A 168 4.42 -6.29 4.27
C TRP A 168 4.32 -7.41 3.24
N ASN A 169 4.56 -8.65 3.69
CA ASN A 169 4.60 -9.84 2.85
C ASN A 169 3.26 -10.57 2.75
N ALA A 170 2.25 -10.14 3.51
CA ALA A 170 0.92 -10.73 3.41
C ALA A 170 0.34 -10.44 2.02
N PRO A 171 -0.14 -11.45 1.27
CA PRO A 171 -0.83 -11.21 0.02
C PRO A 171 -2.13 -10.47 0.29
N LEU A 172 -2.54 -9.56 -0.60
CA LEU A 172 -3.76 -8.77 -0.44
C LEU A 172 -4.99 -9.65 -0.18
N GLU A 173 -5.04 -10.85 -0.79
CA GLU A 173 -6.14 -11.81 -0.64
C GLU A 173 -6.42 -12.20 0.82
N THR A 174 -5.39 -12.15 1.69
CA THR A 174 -5.51 -12.36 3.14
C THR A 174 -6.56 -11.45 3.78
N TYR A 175 -6.75 -10.25 3.25
CA TYR A 175 -7.71 -9.27 3.76
C TYR A 175 -8.97 -9.17 2.90
N THR A 176 -8.98 -9.74 1.68
CA THR A 176 -10.16 -9.72 0.80
C THR A 176 -11.32 -10.58 1.31
N SER A 177 -11.07 -11.53 2.19
CA SER A 177 -12.12 -12.37 2.79
C SER A 177 -12.63 -11.84 4.14
N ALA A 178 -11.99 -10.82 4.72
CA ALA A 178 -12.33 -10.32 6.05
C ALA A 178 -13.17 -9.03 5.98
N THR A 179 -14.18 -8.94 6.84
CA THR A 179 -14.97 -7.73 7.10
C THR A 179 -14.13 -6.66 7.81
N LEU A 180 -14.59 -5.41 7.80
CA LEU A 180 -13.92 -4.32 8.48
C LEU A 180 -13.90 -4.55 10.00
N ALA A 181 -14.97 -5.10 10.56
CA ALA A 181 -15.05 -5.52 11.95
C ALA A 181 -14.02 -6.60 12.32
N GLU A 182 -13.85 -7.62 11.47
CA GLU A 182 -12.87 -8.68 11.68
C GLU A 182 -11.45 -8.13 11.64
N ILE A 183 -11.08 -7.33 10.63
CA ILE A 183 -9.72 -6.78 10.52
C ILE A 183 -9.36 -5.91 11.73
N ARG A 184 -10.32 -5.17 12.29
CA ARG A 184 -10.12 -4.36 13.50
C ARG A 184 -9.89 -5.20 14.77
N THR A 185 -10.36 -6.44 14.79
CA THR A 185 -10.22 -7.34 15.95
C THR A 185 -9.12 -8.39 15.78
N MET A 186 -8.51 -8.49 14.59
CA MET A 186 -7.40 -9.40 14.32
C MET A 186 -6.23 -9.19 15.30
N LYS A 187 -5.76 -10.31 15.87
CA LYS A 187 -4.57 -10.30 16.72
C LYS A 187 -3.39 -9.70 15.94
N THR A 188 -2.60 -8.87 16.60
CA THR A 188 -1.45 -8.15 16.02
C THR A 188 -1.78 -7.04 15.00
N HIS A 189 -3.05 -6.75 14.73
CA HIS A 189 -3.48 -5.68 13.82
C HIS A 189 -4.04 -4.50 14.61
N GLY A 190 -3.17 -3.81 15.35
CA GLY A 190 -3.55 -2.58 16.05
C GLY A 190 -3.96 -1.47 15.07
N GLU A 191 -4.62 -0.42 15.59
CA GLU A 191 -5.24 0.65 14.80
C GLU A 191 -4.35 1.25 13.70
N LYS A 192 -3.06 1.51 13.99
CA LYS A 192 -2.10 2.02 13.00
C LYS A 192 -1.89 1.09 11.81
N ARG A 193 -1.87 -0.22 12.05
CA ARG A 193 -1.68 -1.25 11.02
C ARG A 193 -2.95 -1.43 10.20
N VAL A 194 -4.12 -1.42 10.85
CA VAL A 194 -5.42 -1.43 10.17
C VAL A 194 -5.56 -0.22 9.27
N ARG A 195 -5.22 0.99 9.75
CA ARG A 195 -5.19 2.19 8.91
C ARG A 195 -4.34 2.00 7.66
N ALA A 196 -3.13 1.46 7.79
CA ALA A 196 -2.24 1.24 6.66
C ALA A 196 -2.79 0.22 5.65
N ILE A 197 -3.44 -0.85 6.13
CA ILE A 197 -4.13 -1.83 5.27
C ILE A 197 -5.25 -1.15 4.49
N LEU A 198 -6.11 -0.40 5.17
CA LEU A 198 -7.22 0.30 4.52
C LEU A 198 -6.73 1.34 3.50
N GLU A 199 -5.65 2.06 3.81
CA GLU A 199 -5.04 3.05 2.92
C GLU A 199 -4.50 2.42 1.63
N VAL A 200 -3.96 1.20 1.71
CA VAL A 200 -3.51 0.42 0.54
C VAL A 200 -4.69 0.09 -0.37
N PHE A 201 -5.76 -0.48 0.19
CA PHE A 201 -6.95 -0.85 -0.56
C PHE A 201 -7.65 0.37 -1.17
N TYR A 202 -7.73 1.47 -0.41
CA TYR A 202 -8.21 2.76 -0.91
C TYR A 202 -7.39 3.22 -2.12
N SER A 203 -6.05 3.24 -1.99
CA SER A 203 -5.16 3.71 -3.05
C SER A 203 -5.28 2.86 -4.31
N ILE A 204 -5.35 1.54 -4.16
CA ILE A 204 -5.57 0.61 -5.28
C ILE A 204 -6.92 0.91 -5.94
N HIS A 205 -7.99 0.99 -5.15
CA HIS A 205 -9.34 1.25 -5.65
C HIS A 205 -9.41 2.56 -6.45
N CYS A 206 -8.88 3.66 -5.91
CA CYS A 206 -8.84 4.94 -6.60
C CYS A 206 -8.06 4.90 -7.93
N LEU A 207 -7.05 4.03 -8.05
CA LEU A 207 -6.27 3.91 -9.28
C LEU A 207 -6.99 3.12 -10.37
N VAL A 208 -7.76 2.09 -10.01
CA VAL A 208 -8.23 1.08 -10.99
C VAL A 208 -9.74 0.89 -11.07
N ALA A 209 -10.52 1.51 -10.19
CA ALA A 209 -11.98 1.37 -10.19
C ALA A 209 -12.60 1.79 -11.54
N GLU A 210 -12.11 2.88 -12.12
CA GLU A 210 -12.70 3.48 -13.34
C GLU A 210 -12.08 2.97 -14.65
N MET A 211 -11.07 2.09 -14.59
CA MET A 211 -10.33 1.67 -15.79
C MET A 211 -11.13 0.79 -16.77
N GLY A 212 -12.36 0.40 -16.45
CA GLY A 212 -13.14 -0.58 -17.21
C GLY A 212 -12.52 -1.98 -17.20
N HIS A 213 -13.18 -3.00 -17.75
CA HIS A 213 -12.61 -4.34 -17.94
C HIS A 213 -12.31 -4.58 -19.42
N GLN A 214 -11.14 -5.12 -19.73
CA GLN A 214 -10.70 -5.47 -21.09
C GLN A 214 -10.06 -6.85 -21.02
N GLU A 215 -10.66 -7.86 -21.67
CA GLU A 215 -10.24 -9.27 -21.51
C GLU A 215 -8.79 -9.55 -21.95
N HIS A 216 -8.25 -8.73 -22.85
CA HIS A 216 -6.93 -8.90 -23.45
C HIS A 216 -5.83 -8.05 -22.77
N LEU A 217 -6.17 -7.23 -21.77
CA LEU A 217 -5.21 -6.32 -21.10
C LEU A 217 -5.08 -6.65 -19.61
N VAL A 218 -3.88 -6.50 -19.09
CA VAL A 218 -3.57 -6.64 -17.66
C VAL A 218 -3.11 -5.30 -17.08
N VAL A 219 -3.55 -5.00 -15.86
CA VAL A 219 -3.09 -3.83 -15.10
C VAL A 219 -1.93 -4.24 -14.21
N ARG A 220 -0.76 -3.63 -14.43
CA ARG A 220 0.40 -3.76 -13.54
C ARG A 220 0.60 -2.47 -12.76
N ILE A 221 0.52 -2.56 -11.44
CA ILE A 221 0.79 -1.42 -10.54
C ILE A 221 2.19 -1.61 -9.92
N ALA A 222 3.00 -0.56 -9.95
CA ALA A 222 4.35 -0.54 -9.37
C ALA A 222 4.63 0.79 -8.66
N PRO A 223 5.51 0.82 -7.64
CA PRO A 223 6.00 2.07 -7.10
C PRO A 223 6.73 2.87 -8.18
N ARG A 224 6.45 4.18 -8.29
CA ARG A 224 7.01 5.06 -9.34
C ARG A 224 8.55 5.00 -9.42
N LEU A 225 9.22 5.05 -8.28
CA LEU A 225 10.69 4.98 -8.22
C LEU A 225 11.24 3.64 -8.71
N ILE A 226 10.46 2.56 -8.59
CA ILE A 226 10.85 1.23 -9.07
C ILE A 226 10.60 1.13 -10.58
N ASP A 227 9.46 1.63 -11.07
CA ASP A 227 9.13 1.66 -12.49
C ASP A 227 10.19 2.42 -13.33
N GLU A 228 10.66 3.56 -12.81
CA GLU A 228 11.75 4.33 -13.41
C GLU A 228 13.05 3.50 -13.54
N VAL A 229 13.40 2.75 -12.49
CA VAL A 229 14.58 1.87 -12.49
C VAL A 229 14.40 0.69 -13.43
N GLU A 230 13.25 0.01 -13.41
CA GLU A 230 12.95 -1.11 -14.30
C GLU A 230 13.02 -0.71 -15.77
N THR A 231 12.44 0.45 -16.12
CA THR A 231 12.47 1.01 -17.47
C THR A 231 13.89 1.36 -17.91
N TRP A 232 14.72 1.88 -17.02
CA TRP A 232 16.12 2.14 -17.32
C TRP A 232 16.92 0.83 -17.50
N ILE A 233 16.76 -0.15 -16.61
CA ILE A 233 17.44 -1.45 -16.73
C ILE A 233 17.06 -2.15 -18.02
N GLY A 234 15.77 -2.19 -18.37
CA GLY A 234 15.30 -2.80 -19.62
C GLY A 234 15.99 -2.20 -20.85
N ARG A 235 16.17 -0.87 -20.88
CA ARG A 235 16.92 -0.21 -21.96
C ARG A 235 18.42 -0.49 -21.90
N ALA A 236 19.02 -0.44 -20.71
CA ALA A 236 20.44 -0.69 -20.52
C ALA A 236 20.84 -2.12 -20.88
N LEU A 237 19.95 -3.10 -20.68
CA LEU A 237 20.16 -4.49 -21.09
C LEU A 237 20.17 -4.66 -22.62
N GLN A 238 19.40 -3.87 -23.35
CA GLN A 238 19.29 -3.93 -24.81
C GLN A 238 20.29 -3.01 -25.54
N THR A 239 20.92 -2.08 -24.83
CA THR A 239 21.86 -1.11 -25.41
C THR A 239 23.30 -1.61 -25.22
N PRO A 240 24.10 -1.77 -26.29
CA PRO A 240 25.51 -2.12 -26.16
C PRO A 240 26.30 -1.06 -25.39
N GLY A 241 27.20 -1.50 -24.54
CA GLY A 241 28.14 -0.64 -23.82
C GLY A 241 27.70 -0.30 -22.39
N VAL A 242 28.66 0.23 -21.63
CA VAL A 242 28.54 0.48 -20.19
C VAL A 242 27.99 1.90 -19.96
N PRO A 243 26.86 2.06 -19.24
CA PRO A 243 26.36 3.38 -18.87
C PRO A 243 27.36 4.18 -18.04
N GLY A 244 27.35 5.50 -18.19
CA GLY A 244 28.27 6.37 -17.46
C GLY A 244 28.00 6.38 -15.94
N THR A 245 29.03 6.67 -15.13
CA THR A 245 28.92 6.69 -13.66
C THR A 245 27.81 7.65 -13.17
N ALA A 246 27.69 8.84 -13.76
CA ALA A 246 26.65 9.81 -13.41
C ALA A 246 25.25 9.29 -13.74
N GLU A 247 25.09 8.62 -14.89
CA GLU A 247 23.82 8.04 -15.31
C GLU A 247 23.39 6.93 -14.34
N ILE A 248 24.30 6.05 -13.95
CA ILE A 248 24.04 4.98 -12.98
C ILE A 248 23.63 5.58 -11.62
N ALA A 249 24.33 6.62 -11.16
CA ALA A 249 23.98 7.28 -9.91
C ALA A 249 22.53 7.82 -9.98
N GLU A 250 22.18 8.54 -11.04
CA GLU A 250 20.88 9.17 -11.24
C GLU A 250 19.74 8.17 -11.47
N ARG A 251 19.96 7.15 -12.31
CA ARG A 251 18.91 6.24 -12.80
C ARG A 251 18.76 4.95 -12.01
N PHE A 252 19.77 4.58 -11.23
CA PHE A 252 19.77 3.34 -10.45
C PHE A 252 19.95 3.61 -8.95
N VAL A 253 21.02 4.29 -8.56
CA VAL A 253 21.39 4.41 -7.13
C VAL A 253 20.42 5.32 -6.38
N HIS A 254 20.18 6.53 -6.90
CA HIS A 254 19.35 7.53 -6.23
C HIS A 254 17.86 7.14 -6.10
N PRO A 255 17.19 6.57 -7.11
CA PRO A 255 15.79 6.16 -6.98
C PRO A 255 15.62 5.02 -5.96
N LEU A 256 16.51 4.03 -5.94
CA LEU A 256 16.46 2.93 -4.97
C LEU A 256 16.75 3.44 -3.54
N LEU A 257 17.70 4.36 -3.39
CA LEU A 257 17.94 5.02 -2.09
C LEU A 257 16.75 5.88 -1.65
N ALA A 258 16.09 6.58 -2.58
CA ALA A 258 14.88 7.34 -2.29
C ALA A 258 13.75 6.43 -1.82
N GLN A 259 13.58 5.25 -2.43
CA GLN A 259 12.63 4.24 -1.96
C GLN A 259 12.95 3.79 -0.51
N VAL A 260 14.22 3.52 -0.21
CA VAL A 260 14.64 3.20 1.17
C VAL A 260 14.35 4.33 2.15
N ARG A 261 14.55 5.60 1.77
CA ARG A 261 14.23 6.76 2.62
C ARG A 261 12.73 6.86 2.94
N LEU A 262 11.87 6.48 2.00
CA LEU A 262 10.41 6.43 2.20
C LEU A 262 10.01 5.34 3.20
N ASP A 263 10.65 4.17 3.12
CA ASP A 263 10.22 2.95 3.83
C ASP A 263 10.96 2.66 5.13
N ALA A 264 12.18 3.14 5.28
CA ALA A 264 13.03 2.82 6.41
C ALA A 264 13.16 3.99 7.40
N THR A 265 13.58 3.68 8.63
CA THR A 265 13.91 4.73 9.61
C THR A 265 15.10 5.57 9.14
N ARG A 266 15.24 6.78 9.69
CA ARG A 266 16.37 7.67 9.37
C ARG A 266 17.73 7.00 9.58
N GLN A 267 17.87 6.12 10.57
CA GLN A 267 19.12 5.39 10.83
C GLN A 267 19.47 4.42 9.70
N ILE A 268 18.48 3.69 9.17
CA ILE A 268 18.67 2.74 8.05
C ILE A 268 18.99 3.51 6.76
N ALA A 269 18.27 4.60 6.49
CA ALA A 269 18.55 5.46 5.34
C ALA A 269 19.99 6.02 5.40
N LYS A 270 20.42 6.50 6.57
CA LYS A 270 21.79 7.00 6.76
C LYS A 270 22.86 5.90 6.62
N LEU A 271 22.57 4.68 7.09
CA LEU A 271 23.41 3.51 6.85
C LEU A 271 23.54 3.21 5.35
N ALA A 272 22.44 3.27 4.59
CA ALA A 272 22.46 3.10 3.13
C ALA A 272 23.33 4.16 2.45
N GLU A 273 23.17 5.43 2.82
CA GLU A 273 23.98 6.55 2.30
C GLU A 273 25.49 6.33 2.51
N TYR A 274 25.88 5.95 3.73
CA TYR A 274 27.29 5.65 4.04
C TYR A 274 27.86 4.47 3.25
N ARG A 275 27.04 3.45 2.99
CA ARG A 275 27.45 2.25 2.22
C ARG A 275 27.54 2.51 0.73
N LEU A 276 26.72 3.42 0.20
CA LEU A 276 26.71 3.84 -1.20
C LEU A 276 27.72 4.95 -1.51
N GLY A 277 28.30 5.58 -0.49
CA GLY A 277 29.20 6.70 -0.67
C GLY A 277 28.48 7.93 -1.25
N ILE A 278 27.33 8.29 -0.66
CA ILE A 278 26.60 9.49 -1.08
C ILE A 278 27.31 10.72 -0.50
N ASN A 279 27.85 11.58 -1.38
CA ASN A 279 28.63 12.79 -1.07
C ASN A 279 29.97 12.56 -0.34
N GLU A 280 30.22 11.35 0.17
CA GLU A 280 31.44 10.94 0.85
C GLU A 280 31.89 9.57 0.31
N PRO A 281 33.16 9.16 0.47
CA PRO A 281 33.60 7.83 0.08
C PRO A 281 32.80 6.71 0.79
N ALA A 282 32.55 5.61 0.08
CA ALA A 282 31.85 4.46 0.65
C ALA A 282 32.62 3.88 1.86
N THR A 283 31.90 3.65 2.95
CA THR A 283 32.50 3.22 4.22
C THR A 283 32.27 1.74 4.51
N SER A 284 33.26 1.08 5.09
CA SER A 284 33.16 -0.33 5.50
C SER A 284 32.17 -0.53 6.66
N VAL A 285 31.63 -1.74 6.82
CA VAL A 285 30.75 -2.09 7.97
C VAL A 285 31.38 -1.73 9.32
N ARG A 286 32.71 -1.87 9.45
CA ARG A 286 33.44 -1.53 10.68
C ARG A 286 33.43 -0.02 10.95
N GLN A 287 33.67 0.78 9.92
CA GLN A 287 33.65 2.24 10.02
C GLN A 287 32.24 2.76 10.31
N VAL A 288 31.22 2.22 9.63
CA VAL A 288 29.83 2.61 9.88
C VAL A 288 29.37 2.23 11.29
N ALA A 289 29.73 1.04 11.77
CA ALA A 289 29.44 0.62 13.14
C ALA A 289 30.00 1.63 14.16
N ARG A 290 31.24 2.09 13.96
CA ARG A 290 31.87 3.10 14.82
C ARG A 290 31.18 4.47 14.71
N ALA A 291 30.90 4.92 13.49
CA ALA A 291 30.29 6.23 13.24
C ALA A 291 28.84 6.34 13.77
N LEU A 292 28.08 5.24 13.72
CA LEU A 292 26.69 5.19 14.21
C LEU A 292 26.55 4.70 15.66
N GLY A 293 27.66 4.36 16.34
CA GLY A 293 27.62 3.83 17.70
C GLY A 293 26.92 2.46 17.81
N LEU A 294 27.02 1.63 16.76
CA LEU A 294 26.35 0.33 16.66
C LEU A 294 27.36 -0.82 16.70
N THR A 295 26.89 -2.01 17.09
CA THR A 295 27.65 -3.24 16.92
C THR A 295 27.64 -3.68 15.45
N ARG A 296 28.65 -4.44 15.01
CA ARG A 296 28.69 -5.00 13.64
C ARG A 296 27.48 -5.88 13.35
N ALA A 297 27.07 -6.70 14.32
CA ALA A 297 25.89 -7.55 14.21
C ALA A 297 24.62 -6.70 13.97
N ARG A 298 24.49 -5.58 14.68
CA ARG A 298 23.36 -4.66 14.47
C ARG A 298 23.40 -4.01 13.08
N VAL A 299 24.58 -3.64 12.58
CA VAL A 299 24.71 -3.13 11.20
C VAL A 299 24.23 -4.16 10.18
N TYR A 300 24.63 -5.44 10.30
CA TYR A 300 24.14 -6.49 9.39
C TYR A 300 22.63 -6.68 9.45
N GLN A 301 22.02 -6.61 10.64
CA GLN A 301 20.56 -6.67 10.77
C GLN A 301 19.86 -5.53 10.01
N LEU A 302 20.38 -4.30 10.13
CA LEU A 302 19.83 -3.13 9.42
C LEU A 302 20.07 -3.22 7.91
N LEU A 303 21.19 -3.78 7.46
CA LEU A 303 21.43 -4.05 6.04
C LEU A 303 20.44 -5.09 5.49
N ASN A 304 20.14 -6.14 6.26
CA ASN A 304 19.13 -7.12 5.85
C ASN A 304 17.73 -6.48 5.75
N GLU A 305 17.42 -5.51 6.61
CA GLU A 305 16.16 -4.76 6.52
C GLU A 305 16.02 -3.97 5.21
N ILE A 306 17.12 -3.42 4.68
CA ILE A 306 17.13 -2.76 3.37
C ILE A 306 16.77 -3.77 2.27
N ASN A 307 17.38 -4.95 2.28
CA ASN A 307 17.06 -6.03 1.34
C ASN A 307 15.59 -6.48 1.47
N ASP A 308 15.06 -6.58 2.69
CA ASP A 308 13.66 -6.97 2.91
C ASP A 308 12.68 -5.92 2.35
N ILE A 309 12.99 -4.63 2.51
CA ILE A 309 12.23 -3.52 1.91
C ILE A 309 12.25 -3.66 0.37
N MET A 310 13.43 -3.84 -0.21
CA MET A 310 13.59 -3.91 -1.66
C MET A 310 12.92 -5.14 -2.26
N SER A 311 12.95 -6.27 -1.56
CA SER A 311 12.30 -7.51 -1.99
C SER A 311 10.77 -7.37 -2.07
N VAL A 312 10.16 -6.58 -1.18
CA VAL A 312 8.71 -6.31 -1.19
C VAL A 312 8.36 -5.24 -2.24
N ARG A 313 9.17 -4.18 -2.35
CA ARG A 313 8.90 -3.07 -3.28
C ARG A 313 9.16 -3.44 -4.74
N TRP A 314 10.16 -4.28 -4.97
CA TRP A 314 10.59 -4.68 -6.30
C TRP A 314 10.94 -6.18 -6.33
N PRO A 315 9.91 -7.04 -6.48
CA PRO A 315 10.09 -8.49 -6.44
C PRO A 315 11.03 -9.04 -7.52
N LEU A 316 11.00 -8.45 -8.73
CA LEU A 316 11.86 -8.85 -9.85
C LEU A 316 13.27 -8.25 -9.76
N GLY A 317 13.53 -7.36 -8.81
CA GLY A 317 14.77 -6.60 -8.77
C GLY A 317 16.00 -7.47 -8.61
N ARG A 318 15.94 -8.56 -7.82
CA ARG A 318 17.07 -9.51 -7.74
C ARG A 318 17.45 -10.05 -9.11
N HIS A 319 16.49 -10.47 -9.92
CA HIS A 319 16.77 -11.00 -11.25
C HIS A 319 17.37 -9.92 -12.16
N GLN A 320 16.66 -8.81 -12.32
CA GLN A 320 17.01 -7.74 -13.25
C GLN A 320 18.36 -7.07 -12.91
N VAL A 321 18.63 -6.88 -11.62
CA VAL A 321 19.90 -6.28 -11.16
C VAL A 321 21.07 -7.22 -11.43
N TYR A 322 20.90 -8.52 -11.24
CA TYR A 322 21.97 -9.49 -11.49
C TYR A 322 22.22 -9.66 -12.99
N GLU A 323 21.17 -9.70 -13.80
CA GLU A 323 21.29 -9.72 -15.26
C GLU A 323 22.06 -8.51 -15.77
N LEU A 324 21.70 -7.30 -15.30
CA LEU A 324 22.44 -6.08 -15.63
C LEU A 324 23.89 -6.17 -15.14
N ARG A 325 24.12 -6.66 -13.92
CA ARG A 325 25.46 -6.79 -13.35
C ARG A 325 26.36 -7.67 -14.21
N GLU A 326 25.88 -8.82 -14.67
CA GLU A 326 26.67 -9.73 -15.50
C GLU A 326 26.92 -9.16 -16.90
N LYS A 327 25.93 -8.47 -17.50
CA LYS A 327 26.14 -7.73 -18.76
C LYS A 327 27.26 -6.69 -18.61
N LEU A 328 27.16 -5.80 -17.61
CA LEU A 328 28.13 -4.72 -17.42
C LEU A 328 29.53 -5.26 -17.12
N ARG A 329 29.66 -6.35 -16.35
CA ARG A 329 30.96 -7.02 -16.14
C ARG A 329 31.60 -7.49 -17.44
N THR A 330 30.80 -8.07 -18.32
CA THR A 330 31.26 -8.58 -19.62
C THR A 330 31.71 -7.43 -20.53
N GLU A 331 30.94 -6.35 -20.59
CA GLU A 331 31.24 -5.19 -21.45
C GLU A 331 32.44 -4.39 -20.92
N ILE A 332 32.61 -4.27 -19.59
CA ILE A 332 33.79 -3.63 -18.97
C ILE A 332 35.07 -4.34 -19.40
N ALA A 333 35.09 -5.68 -19.41
CA ALA A 333 36.28 -6.46 -19.77
C ALA A 333 36.70 -6.23 -21.24
N GLN A 334 35.80 -5.71 -22.07
CA GLN A 334 36.01 -5.42 -23.49
C GLN A 334 36.23 -3.92 -23.76
N THR A 335 36.15 -3.08 -22.74
CA THR A 335 36.25 -1.62 -22.86
C THR A 335 37.63 -1.14 -22.41
N GLU A 336 38.31 -0.35 -23.24
CA GLU A 336 39.68 0.13 -22.99
C GLU A 336 39.77 1.12 -21.80
N ASN A 337 38.70 1.90 -21.58
CA ASN A 337 38.59 2.82 -20.43
C ASN A 337 37.18 2.79 -19.83
N PRO A 338 36.86 1.76 -19.02
CA PRO A 338 35.52 1.57 -18.50
C PRO A 338 35.18 2.62 -17.42
N PRO A 339 33.91 3.03 -17.29
CA PRO A 339 33.48 3.92 -16.21
C PRO A 339 33.64 3.24 -14.84
N ASP A 340 33.84 4.03 -13.78
CA ASP A 340 33.89 3.51 -12.42
C ASP A 340 32.49 3.03 -11.98
N LEU A 341 32.36 1.72 -11.78
CA LEU A 341 31.14 1.05 -11.33
C LEU A 341 31.17 0.65 -9.85
N THR A 342 32.12 1.15 -9.07
CA THR A 342 32.23 0.82 -7.63
C THR A 342 30.92 1.08 -6.88
N GLN A 343 30.28 2.22 -7.15
CA GLN A 343 29.00 2.57 -6.54
C GLN A 343 27.85 1.64 -6.99
N PHE A 344 27.85 1.23 -8.27
CA PHE A 344 26.88 0.27 -8.78
C PHE A 344 27.00 -1.06 -8.03
N PHE A 345 28.20 -1.65 -7.95
CA PHE A 345 28.38 -2.92 -7.24
C PHE A 345 28.05 -2.81 -5.75
N ALA A 346 28.38 -1.68 -5.11
CA ALA A 346 27.97 -1.41 -3.74
C ALA A 346 26.44 -1.37 -3.58
N ALA A 347 25.73 -0.80 -4.56
CA ALA A 347 24.26 -0.77 -4.58
C ALA A 347 23.66 -2.17 -4.79
N VAL A 348 24.18 -2.97 -5.74
CA VAL A 348 23.77 -4.37 -5.92
C VAL A 348 23.91 -5.14 -4.61
N GLU A 349 25.07 -5.05 -3.97
CA GLU A 349 25.34 -5.72 -2.70
C GLU A 349 24.50 -5.19 -1.53
N LEU A 350 24.09 -3.92 -1.56
CA LEU A 350 23.24 -3.34 -0.52
C LEU A 350 21.79 -3.81 -0.65
N PHE A 351 21.23 -3.73 -1.86
CA PHE A 351 19.82 -3.96 -2.13
C PHE A 351 19.48 -5.43 -2.36
N TYR A 352 20.34 -6.18 -3.04
CA TYR A 352 20.15 -7.59 -3.38
C TYR A 352 21.43 -8.39 -3.15
N PRO A 353 21.85 -8.61 -1.89
CA PRO A 353 23.08 -9.34 -1.60
C PRO A 353 23.04 -10.79 -2.13
N GLY A 354 24.19 -11.27 -2.62
CA GLY A 354 24.34 -12.62 -3.17
C GLY A 354 24.13 -13.69 -2.10
N ASN A 355 24.92 -13.60 -1.01
CA ASN A 355 24.94 -14.59 0.08
C ASN A 355 24.94 -13.94 1.47
N ARG A 356 23.99 -13.05 1.77
CA ARG A 356 23.81 -12.57 3.16
C ARG A 356 22.74 -13.37 3.90
N ARG A 357 23.18 -14.44 4.59
CA ARG A 357 22.53 -14.87 5.84
C ARG A 357 23.57 -14.84 6.95
N GLY A 358 23.23 -14.15 8.04
CA GLY A 358 24.11 -14.03 9.20
C GLY A 358 23.38 -13.52 10.43
N ALA A 359 22.67 -14.43 11.09
CA ALA A 359 22.46 -14.42 12.54
C ALA A 359 22.36 -15.85 13.11
N ALA A 360 22.00 -16.86 12.29
CA ALA A 360 22.13 -18.29 12.61
C ALA A 360 22.29 -19.10 11.30
N GLY A 361 23.34 -19.92 11.17
CA GLY A 361 23.61 -20.80 10.01
C GLY A 361 24.99 -20.59 9.37
N PRO A 362 25.66 -21.66 8.87
CA PRO A 362 27.12 -21.71 8.70
C PRO A 362 27.68 -20.81 7.59
N LEU A 363 28.94 -20.41 7.81
CA LEU A 363 29.79 -19.49 7.05
C LEU A 363 30.59 -20.22 5.95
N GLU A 364 30.94 -19.49 4.87
CA GLU A 364 32.22 -19.51 4.09
C GLU A 364 31.98 -18.99 2.64
N PRO A 365 32.97 -18.37 1.95
CA PRO A 365 33.64 -17.12 2.30
C PRO A 365 33.48 -16.02 1.20
N ALA A 366 33.50 -14.77 1.66
CA ALA A 366 33.57 -13.56 0.83
C ALA A 366 35.00 -13.33 0.29
N ALA A 367 35.45 -14.15 -0.66
CA ALA A 367 36.78 -14.01 -1.27
C ALA A 367 36.82 -13.02 -2.45
N GLU A 368 35.71 -12.81 -3.16
CA GLU A 368 35.75 -12.14 -4.47
C GLU A 368 35.91 -10.61 -4.42
N LEU A 369 35.54 -9.94 -3.32
CA LEU A 369 35.70 -8.48 -3.21
C LEU A 369 37.16 -8.04 -2.96
N VAL A 370 38.00 -8.93 -2.40
CA VAL A 370 39.42 -8.64 -2.15
C VAL A 370 40.26 -8.89 -3.41
N GLU A 371 39.88 -9.87 -4.24
CA GLU A 371 40.57 -10.12 -5.52
C GLU A 371 40.31 -9.02 -6.55
N LEU A 372 39.13 -8.39 -6.57
CA LEU A 372 38.83 -7.28 -7.49
C LEU A 372 39.66 -6.02 -7.19
N GLN A 373 39.90 -5.71 -5.92
CA GLN A 373 40.85 -4.64 -5.53
C GLN A 373 42.30 -5.00 -5.88
N ARG A 374 42.65 -6.28 -5.86
CA ARG A 374 43.99 -6.75 -6.22
C ARG A 374 44.24 -6.67 -7.73
N CYS A 375 43.27 -7.08 -8.55
CA CYS A 375 43.36 -6.99 -10.01
C CYS A 375 43.40 -5.53 -10.51
N GLN A 376 42.65 -4.62 -9.88
CA GLN A 376 42.72 -3.18 -10.20
C GLN A 376 44.07 -2.55 -9.79
N MET A 377 44.69 -2.99 -8.69
CA MET A 377 46.00 -2.50 -8.28
C MET A 377 47.16 -3.07 -9.10
N THR A 378 47.11 -4.35 -9.51
CA THR A 378 48.18 -4.96 -10.31
C THR A 378 48.29 -4.37 -11.72
N LEU A 379 47.18 -3.92 -12.30
CA LEU A 379 47.20 -3.24 -13.61
C LEU A 379 47.80 -1.83 -13.55
N HIS A 380 47.79 -1.19 -12.37
CA HIS A 380 48.29 0.18 -12.21
C HIS A 380 49.81 0.26 -11.91
N ASP A 381 50.41 -0.83 -11.42
CA ASP A 381 51.85 -0.90 -11.08
C ASP A 381 52.73 -1.44 -12.22
N SER A 382 52.17 -2.23 -13.16
CA SER A 382 52.94 -2.74 -14.31
C SER A 382 53.20 -1.71 -15.41
N GLY A 383 52.64 -0.49 -15.31
CA GLY A 383 52.82 0.59 -16.30
C GLY A 383 53.86 1.65 -15.93
N ARG A 384 54.61 1.52 -14.82
CA ARG A 384 55.55 2.56 -14.34
C ARG A 384 57.04 2.21 -14.38
N ASN A 385 57.42 1.02 -14.86
CA ASN A 385 58.83 0.64 -15.03
C ASN A 385 59.14 0.23 -16.48
N SER A 386 59.02 1.18 -17.42
CA SER A 386 59.65 1.11 -18.75
C SER A 386 59.56 2.47 -19.43
N VAL A 387 60.42 3.43 -19.01
CA VAL A 387 61.20 4.36 -19.86
C VAL A 387 62.42 4.78 -19.05
#